data_AF-A0A6C2C9Q8-F1
#
_entry.id   AF-A0A6C2C9Q8-F1
#
_cell.length_a   1.000
_cell.length_b   1.000
_cell.length_c   1.000
_cell.angle_alpha   90.00
_cell.angle_beta   90.00
_cell.angle_gamma   90.00
#
_symmetry.space_group_name_H-M   'P 1'
#
loop_
_entity.id
_entity.type
_entity.pdbx_description
1 polymer ?
#
loop_
_entity_poly.entity_id
_entity_poly.type
_entity_poly.pdbx_seq_one_letter_code
_entity_poly.pdbx_strand_id
1 'polypeptide(L)'
;MTAEKKALSDRAKHRLRLAAGLLRAQGTSFECPRDQFYDKVQEVLASLPAEKQAALRELVDWVEDYDRAERAGQAPTSARGS
;
A
#
# COMPACT_ATOMS: atom_id res chain seq x y z
N MET A 1 -23.48 14.82 0.62
CA MET A 1 -23.17 13.68 -0.25
C MET A 1 -22.41 12.66 0.56
N THR A 2 -23.08 11.68 1.14
CA THR A 2 -22.48 10.56 1.86
C THR A 2 -21.95 9.58 0.82
N ALA A 3 -20.66 9.65 0.50
CA ALA A 3 -20.03 8.61 -0.29
C ALA A 3 -20.13 7.30 0.50
N GLU A 4 -20.94 6.36 0.01
CA GLU A 4 -20.91 4.99 0.50
C GLU A 4 -19.44 4.54 0.50
N LYS A 5 -18.88 4.26 1.67
CA LYS A 5 -17.53 3.70 1.79
C LYS A 5 -17.54 2.32 1.15
N LYS A 6 -17.35 2.27 -0.18
CA LYS A 6 -17.09 1.03 -0.91
C LYS A 6 -15.94 0.34 -0.17
N ALA A 7 -16.21 -0.84 0.35
CA ALA A 7 -15.23 -1.61 1.09
C ALA A 7 -13.96 -1.74 0.22
N LEU A 8 -12.81 -1.32 0.77
CA LEU A 8 -11.54 -1.38 0.06
C LEU A 8 -11.22 -2.83 -0.30
N SER A 9 -10.81 -3.07 -1.54
CA SER A 9 -10.27 -4.38 -1.94
C SER A 9 -8.98 -4.67 -1.18
N ASP A 10 -8.59 -5.95 -1.10
CA ASP A 10 -7.35 -6.32 -0.41
C ASP A 10 -6.12 -5.73 -1.08
N ARG A 11 -6.13 -5.60 -2.42
CA ARG A 11 -5.09 -4.87 -3.16
C ARG A 11 -5.02 -3.40 -2.75
N ALA A 12 -6.17 -2.72 -2.65
CA ALA A 12 -6.19 -1.32 -2.22
C ALA A 12 -5.68 -1.16 -0.78
N LYS A 13 -6.11 -2.03 0.14
CA LYS A 13 -5.60 -2.05 1.52
C LYS A 13 -4.10 -2.29 1.57
N HIS A 14 -3.59 -3.22 0.76
CA HIS A 14 -2.16 -3.51 0.70
C HIS A 14 -1.36 -2.29 0.23
N ARG A 15 -1.77 -1.66 -0.87
CA ARG A 15 -1.13 -0.44 -1.39
C ARG A 15 -1.15 0.72 -0.40
N LEU A 16 -2.25 0.90 0.34
CA LEU A 16 -2.32 1.90 1.42
C LEU A 16 -1.36 1.60 2.57
N ARG A 17 -1.14 0.32 2.91
CA ARG A 17 -0.12 -0.05 3.92
C ARG A 17 1.30 0.23 3.43
N LEU A 18 1.60 -0.05 2.16
CA LEU A 18 2.89 0.29 1.55
C LEU A 18 3.14 1.80 1.59
N ALA A 19 2.16 2.59 1.12
CA ALA A 19 2.22 4.04 1.15
C ALA A 19 2.43 4.58 2.58
N ALA A 20 1.68 4.07 3.57
CA ALA A 20 1.83 4.46 4.96
C ALA A 20 3.22 4.12 5.53
N GLY A 21 3.79 2.97 5.16
CA GLY A 21 5.15 2.58 5.53
C GLY A 21 6.20 3.57 5.00
N LEU A 22 6.10 3.94 3.72
CA LEU A 22 6.97 4.92 3.09
C LEU A 22 6.84 6.31 3.73
N LEU A 23 5.62 6.73 4.06
CA LEU A 23 5.37 8.01 4.72
C LEU A 23 5.91 8.03 6.16
N ARG A 24 5.85 6.92 6.89
CA ARG A 24 6.47 6.78 8.21
C ARG A 24 7.98 6.91 8.17
N ALA A 25 8.62 6.34 7.15
CA ALA A 25 10.08 6.51 6.94
C ALA A 25 10.46 7.98 6.69
N GLN A 26 9.52 8.79 6.19
CA GLN A 26 9.67 10.24 6.00
C GLN A 26 9.24 11.06 7.23
N GLY A 27 8.92 10.42 8.36
CA GLY A 27 8.53 11.07 9.61
C GLY A 27 7.03 11.30 9.82
N THR A 28 6.17 10.79 8.94
CA THR A 28 4.71 10.92 9.13
C THR A 28 4.20 9.90 10.15
N SER A 29 3.56 10.37 11.21
CA SER A 29 2.85 9.49 12.16
C SER A 29 1.36 9.38 11.84
N PHE A 30 0.79 8.20 12.10
CA PHE A 30 -0.63 7.92 11.94
C PHE A 30 -1.23 7.58 13.30
N GLU A 31 -1.39 8.59 14.16
CA GLU A 31 -2.00 8.45 15.48
C GLU A 31 -3.53 8.40 15.35
N CYS A 32 -4.04 7.23 15.02
CA CYS A 32 -5.48 7.00 14.87
C CYS A 32 -5.87 5.57 15.27
N PRO A 33 -7.14 5.35 15.63
CA PRO A 33 -7.69 4.01 15.82
C PRO A 33 -7.54 3.12 14.57
N ARG A 34 -7.41 1.80 14.77
CA ARG A 34 -7.14 0.84 13.69
C ARG A 34 -8.22 0.82 12.61
N ASP A 35 -9.48 1.03 12.99
CA ASP A 35 -10.64 1.11 12.09
C ASP A 35 -10.62 2.36 11.20
N GLN A 36 -9.92 3.42 11.61
CA GLN A 36 -9.77 4.68 10.86
C GLN A 36 -8.47 4.76 10.06
N PHE A 37 -7.59 3.76 10.19
CA PHE A 37 -6.25 3.79 9.61
C PHE A 37 -6.26 4.07 8.10
N TYR A 38 -7.09 3.35 7.32
CA TYR A 38 -7.13 3.53 5.87
C TYR A 38 -7.67 4.90 5.46
N ASP A 39 -8.71 5.38 6.15
CA ASP A 39 -9.27 6.71 5.91
C ASP A 39 -8.20 7.79 6.17
N LYS A 40 -7.45 7.66 7.27
CA LYS A 40 -6.40 8.62 7.61
C LYS A 40 -5.25 8.62 6.61
N VAL A 41 -4.85 7.45 6.13
CA VAL A 41 -3.84 7.34 5.07
C VAL A 41 -4.34 8.02 3.78
N GLN A 42 -5.59 7.79 3.37
CA GLN A 42 -6.16 8.44 2.19
C GLN A 42 -6.22 9.97 2.34
N GLU A 43 -6.60 10.47 3.51
CA GLU A 43 -6.61 11.91 3.83
C GLU A 43 -5.21 12.53 3.70
N VAL A 44 -4.19 11.87 4.26
CA VAL A 44 -2.79 12.33 4.15
C VAL A 44 -2.35 12.32 2.70
N LEU A 45 -2.65 11.25 1.94
CA LEU A 45 -2.29 11.19 0.53
C LEU A 45 -2.93 12.32 -0.29
N ALA A 46 -4.20 12.63 -0.02
CA ALA A 46 -4.93 13.69 -0.70
C ALA A 46 -4.40 15.09 -0.36
N SER A 47 -3.77 15.27 0.80
CA SER A 47 -3.19 16.56 1.22
C SER A 47 -1.75 16.78 0.75
N LEU A 48 -1.08 15.75 0.21
CA LEU A 48 0.26 15.89 -0.37
C LEU A 48 0.23 16.75 -1.65
N PRO A 49 1.30 17.51 -1.94
CA PRO A 49 1.50 18.12 -3.25
C PRO A 49 1.46 17.08 -4.37
N ALA A 50 0.96 17.46 -5.55
CA ALA A 50 0.80 16.54 -6.69
C ALA A 50 2.10 15.81 -7.08
N GLU A 51 3.24 16.49 -7.01
CA GLU A 51 4.56 15.89 -7.25
C GLU A 51 4.88 14.76 -6.26
N LYS A 52 4.61 14.99 -4.97
CA LYS A 52 4.80 13.96 -3.93
C LYS A 52 3.83 12.80 -4.08
N GLN A 53 2.58 13.06 -4.48
CA GLN A 53 1.62 12.01 -4.79
C GLN A 53 2.10 11.12 -5.93
N ALA A 54 2.63 11.73 -7.01
CA ALA A 54 3.17 11.01 -8.15
C ALA A 54 4.39 10.15 -7.76
N ALA A 55 5.37 10.74 -7.08
CA ALA A 55 6.56 10.02 -6.62
C ALA A 55 6.22 8.85 -5.69
N LEU A 56 5.28 9.05 -4.74
CA LEU A 56 4.86 7.98 -3.85
C LEU A 56 4.11 6.87 -4.60
N ARG A 57 3.29 7.23 -5.58
CA ARG A 57 2.59 6.25 -6.42
C ARG A 57 3.59 5.37 -7.17
N GLU A 58 4.61 5.96 -7.79
CA GLU A 58 5.65 5.21 -8.50
C GLU A 58 6.40 4.24 -7.58
N LEU A 59 6.75 4.67 -6.36
CA LEU A 59 7.39 3.80 -5.38
C LEU A 59 6.47 2.64 -4.95
N VAL A 60 5.18 2.91 -4.71
CA VAL A 60 4.21 1.86 -4.35
C VAL A 60 4.01 0.88 -5.51
N ASP A 61 3.93 1.36 -6.75
CA ASP A 61 3.83 0.53 -7.95
C ASP A 61 5.07 -0.38 -8.06
N TRP A 62 6.27 0.18 -7.90
CA TRP A 62 7.52 -0.58 -7.94
C TRP A 62 7.60 -1.67 -6.85
N VAL A 63 7.23 -1.35 -5.59
CA VAL A 63 7.24 -2.35 -4.50
C VAL A 63 6.21 -3.46 -4.73
N GLU A 64 5.01 -3.13 -5.22
CA GLU A 64 3.98 -4.12 -5.54
C GLU A 64 4.44 -5.07 -6.66
N ASP A 65 5.14 -4.55 -7.66
CA ASP A 65 5.70 -5.36 -8.75
C ASP A 65 6.87 -6.24 -8.28
N TYR A 66 7.73 -5.73 -7.39
CA TYR A 66 8.78 -6.53 -6.76
C TYR A 66 8.21 -7.70 -5.95
N ASP A 67 7.23 -7.47 -5.07
CA ASP A 67 6.56 -8.52 -4.28
C ASP A 67 5.87 -9.55 -5.20
N ARG A 68 5.29 -9.11 -6.31
CA ARG A 68 4.70 -10.01 -7.30
C ARG A 68 5.76 -10.88 -8.00
N ALA A 69 6.88 -10.29 -8.40
CA ALA A 69 7.98 -10.99 -9.04
C ALA A 69 8.60 -12.05 -8.11
N GLU A 70 8.84 -11.70 -6.84
CA GLU A 70 9.35 -12.62 -5.82
C GLU A 70 8.42 -13.82 -5.61
N ARG A 71 7.11 -13.58 -5.53
CA ARG A 71 6.12 -14.66 -5.40
C ARG A 71 6.05 -15.55 -6.63
N ALA A 72 6.24 -14.99 -7.82
CA ALA A 72 6.27 -15.77 -9.06
C ALA A 72 7.56 -16.62 -9.18
N GLY A 73 8.69 -16.10 -8.68
CA GLY A 73 9.96 -16.83 -8.61
C GLY A 73 10.01 -17.94 -7.55
N GLN A 74 9.16 -17.86 -6.52
CA GLN A 74 9.02 -18.87 -5.46
C GLN A 74 7.99 -19.97 -5.78
N ALA A 75 7.64 -20.18 -7.05
CA ALA A 75 6.86 -21.34 -7.47
C ALA A 75 7.47 -22.64 -6.89
N PRO A 76 6.67 -23.54 -6.29
CA PRO A 76 7.19 -24.62 -5.47
C PRO A 76 8.01 -25.57 -6.34
N THR A 77 9.29 -25.70 -6.02
CA THR A 77 10.09 -26.88 -6.39
C THR A 77 9.63 -28.06 -5.52
N SER A 78 8.36 -28.44 -5.62
CA SER A 78 7.86 -29.74 -5.17
C SER A 78 7.88 -30.69 -6.37
N ALA A 79 9.07 -31.14 -6.75
CA ALA A 79 9.25 -32.35 -7.55
C ALA A 79 10.72 -32.76 -7.61
N ARG A 80 11.20 -33.49 -6.59
CA ARG A 80 11.88 -34.77 -6.83
C ARG A 80 12.12 -35.50 -5.52
N GLY A 81 11.20 -36.41 -5.22
CA GLY A 81 11.61 -37.68 -4.62
C GLY A 81 12.28 -38.51 -5.71
N SER A 82 13.42 -39.12 -5.38
CA SER A 82 13.95 -40.38 -5.90
C SER A 82 15.06 -40.81 -4.95
#